data_AF-A0A8T3Z4M6-F1
#
_entry.id   AF-A0A8T3Z4M6-F1
#
_cell.length_a   1.000
_cell.length_b   1.000
_cell.length_c   1.000
_cell.angle_alpha   90.00
_cell.angle_beta   90.00
_cell.angle_gamma   90.00
#
_symmetry.space_group_name_H-M   'P 1'
#
loop_
_entity.id
_entity.type
_entity.pdbx_description
1 polymer ?
#
loop_
_entity_poly.entity_id
_entity_poly.type
_entity_poly.pdbx_seq_one_letter_code
_entity_poly.pdbx_strand_id
1 'polypeptide(L)'
;MKGVSPIIATVIVVGFAVAIGASVSIWGTGFISGQTQTIEESFEEQVDCSSATMVLNKVTCNEDGSLLGMWHFEENGGSVARDSSQNGRQINLTSPSWVSGKSGRALDFTGSNYGAVNGSESLNPAKFTIEAWVYKP
;
A
#
# COMPACT_ATOMS: atom_id res chain seq x y z
N MET A 1 66.22 5.42 21.48
CA MET A 1 64.75 5.41 21.29
C MET A 1 64.14 4.88 22.57
N LYS A 2 63.53 5.72 23.41
CA LYS A 2 62.93 5.26 24.67
C LYS A 2 61.61 4.56 24.33
N GLY A 3 61.58 3.24 24.44
CA GLY A 3 60.38 2.44 24.20
C GLY A 3 59.31 2.78 25.22
N VAL A 4 58.10 3.05 24.75
CA VAL A 4 56.93 3.23 25.62
C VAL A 4 56.70 1.89 26.32
N SER A 5 56.58 1.90 27.65
CA SER A 5 56.35 0.68 28.45
C SER A 5 55.12 -0.08 27.93
N PRO A 6 55.14 -1.42 27.85
CA PRO A 6 54.02 -2.21 27.35
C PRO A 6 52.68 -1.87 28.03
N ILE A 7 52.71 -1.56 29.32
CA ILE A 7 51.52 -1.19 30.10
C ILE A 7 51.00 0.19 29.67
N ILE A 8 51.88 1.16 29.42
CA ILE A 8 51.50 2.49 28.94
C ILE A 8 50.89 2.39 27.53
N ALA A 9 51.45 1.53 26.67
CA ALA A 9 50.91 1.28 25.34
C ALA A 9 49.51 0.66 25.40
N THR A 10 49.27 -0.33 26.27
CA THR A 10 47.93 -0.93 26.45
C THR A 10 46.92 0.08 26.97
N VAL A 11 47.29 0.91 27.95
CA VAL A 11 46.39 1.94 28.50
C VAL A 11 45.99 2.97 27.45
N ILE A 12 46.92 3.38 26.58
CA ILE A 12 46.62 4.31 25.48
C ILE A 12 45.67 3.68 24.45
N VAL A 13 45.89 2.41 24.09
CA VAL A 13 45.03 1.69 23.12
C VAL A 13 43.62 1.49 23.67
N VAL A 14 43.49 1.11 24.95
CA VAL A 14 42.17 0.98 25.60
C VAL A 14 41.48 2.34 25.70
N GLY A 15 42.20 3.40 26.06
CA GLY A 15 41.66 4.76 26.09
C GLY A 15 41.13 5.23 24.73
N PHE A 16 41.87 4.99 23.65
CA PHE A 16 41.43 5.29 22.28
C PHE A 16 40.22 4.44 21.84
N ALA A 17 40.22 3.15 22.16
CA ALA A 17 39.10 2.26 21.83
C ALA A 17 37.80 2.68 22.52
N VAL A 18 37.86 3.06 23.80
CA VAL A 18 36.70 3.58 24.56
C VAL A 18 36.23 4.92 23.99
N ALA A 19 37.15 5.82 23.64
CA ALA A 19 36.80 7.11 23.05
C ALA A 19 36.07 6.98 21.70
N ILE A 20 36.56 6.11 20.81
CA ILE A 20 35.92 5.85 19.52
C ILE A 20 34.54 5.20 19.72
N GLY A 21 34.43 4.22 20.64
CA GLY A 21 33.15 3.60 20.97
C GLY A 21 32.10 4.60 21.46
N ALA A 22 32.49 5.56 22.30
CA ALA A 22 31.59 6.62 22.77
C ALA A 22 31.16 7.56 21.63
N SER A 23 32.08 7.99 20.77
CA SER A 23 31.77 8.86 19.62
C SER A 23 30.87 8.19 18.59
N VAL A 24 31.10 6.91 18.30
CA VAL A 24 30.25 6.11 17.38
C VAL A 24 28.89 5.86 18.00
N SER A 25 28.79 5.66 19.32
CA SER A 25 27.51 5.53 20.01
C SER A 25 26.68 6.81 19.91
N ILE A 26 27.30 7.98 20.11
CA ILE A 26 26.65 9.31 19.98
C ILE A 26 26.20 9.56 18.54
N TRP A 27 27.05 9.26 17.55
CA TRP A 27 26.69 9.42 16.13
C TRP A 27 25.62 8.42 15.71
N GLY A 28 25.68 7.18 16.21
CA GLY A 28 24.67 6.15 15.98
C GLY A 28 23.30 6.54 16.52
N THR A 29 23.20 7.07 17.75
CA THR A 29 21.92 7.57 18.27
C THR A 29 21.42 8.79 17.50
N GLY A 30 22.32 9.68 17.06
CA GLY A 30 21.97 10.87 16.26
C GLY A 30 21.57 10.57 14.81
N PHE A 31 22.17 9.54 14.21
CA PHE A 31 21.83 9.06 12.87
C PHE A 31 20.53 8.25 12.89
N ILE A 32 20.30 7.42 13.90
CA ILE A 32 19.03 6.71 14.08
C ILE A 32 17.91 7.71 14.42
N SER A 33 18.17 8.75 15.23
CA SER A 33 17.20 9.84 15.41
C SER A 33 17.03 10.70 14.15
N GLY A 34 18.07 10.84 13.30
CA GLY A 34 18.00 11.60 12.04
C GLY A 34 17.42 10.83 10.84
N GLN A 35 17.42 9.49 10.87
CA GLN A 35 16.85 8.60 9.84
C GLN A 35 15.49 8.01 10.26
N THR A 36 14.97 8.38 11.43
CA THR A 36 13.58 8.11 11.85
C THR A 36 12.86 9.41 12.26
N GLN A 37 13.31 10.56 11.76
CA GLN A 37 12.56 11.82 11.83
C GLN A 37 12.23 12.30 10.42
N THR A 38 11.62 11.41 9.63
CA THR A 38 10.82 11.80 8.46
C THR A 38 9.60 10.89 8.48
N ILE A 39 8.48 11.48 8.91
CA ILE A 39 7.16 10.90 9.19
C ILE A 39 7.06 10.23 10.57
N GLU A 40 7.00 11.05 11.62
CA GLU A 40 6.17 10.77 12.82
C GLU A 40 6.00 12.02 13.72
N GLU A 41 6.79 13.08 13.54
CA GLU A 41 6.69 14.28 14.38
C GLU A 41 6.05 15.49 13.67
N SER A 42 4.77 15.38 13.35
CA SER A 42 3.91 16.57 13.19
C SER A 42 2.49 16.39 13.75
N PHE A 43 2.25 15.38 14.58
CA PHE A 43 0.90 15.09 15.08
C PHE A 43 0.75 15.04 16.61
N GLU A 44 1.82 14.95 17.41
CA GLU A 44 1.66 14.70 18.85
C GLU A 44 1.68 15.94 19.76
N GLU A 45 2.21 17.10 19.35
CA GLU A 45 2.20 18.30 20.23
C GLU A 45 0.95 19.18 20.07
N GLN A 46 0.12 18.96 19.04
CA GLN A 46 -1.08 19.76 18.78
C GLN A 46 -2.41 19.05 19.08
N VAL A 47 -2.38 17.89 19.76
CA VAL A 47 -3.59 17.12 20.08
C VAL A 47 -3.93 17.15 21.57
N ASP A 48 -2.98 17.40 22.47
CA ASP A 48 -3.20 17.34 23.93
C ASP A 48 -4.19 18.39 24.47
N CYS A 49 -4.34 19.53 23.76
CA CYS A 49 -5.30 20.58 24.11
C CYS A 49 -6.54 20.61 23.20
N SER A 50 -6.62 19.77 22.17
CA SER A 50 -7.81 19.68 21.33
C SER A 50 -8.65 18.50 21.81
N SER A 51 -9.83 18.75 22.36
CA SER A 51 -10.80 17.69 22.69
C SER A 51 -11.41 17.03 21.45
N ALA A 52 -10.66 16.94 20.34
CA ALA A 52 -11.13 16.50 19.05
C ALA A 52 -10.47 15.15 18.71
N THR A 53 -11.23 14.08 18.85
CA THR A 53 -10.87 12.77 18.29
C THR A 53 -10.77 12.90 16.78
N MET A 54 -9.59 12.71 16.19
CA MET A 54 -9.46 12.57 14.75
C MET A 54 -9.89 11.16 14.34
N VAL A 55 -11.08 11.06 13.75
CA VAL A 55 -11.60 9.81 13.20
C VAL A 55 -11.23 9.75 11.72
N LEU A 56 -10.30 8.87 11.37
CA LEU A 56 -10.06 8.49 9.97
C LEU A 56 -11.24 7.65 9.48
N ASN A 57 -12.22 8.30 8.86
CA ASN A 57 -13.46 7.65 8.43
C ASN A 57 -13.24 6.77 7.19
N LYS A 58 -12.35 7.18 6.28
CA LYS A 58 -11.97 6.43 5.07
C LYS A 58 -10.69 6.98 4.47
N VAL A 59 -9.73 6.11 4.18
CA VAL A 59 -8.58 6.43 3.31
C VAL A 59 -8.90 5.86 1.93
N THR A 60 -8.98 6.72 0.91
CA THR A 60 -9.10 6.31 -0.49
C THR A 60 -7.84 6.70 -1.24
N CYS A 61 -7.21 5.75 -1.91
CA CYS A 61 -6.34 6.07 -3.03
C CYS A 61 -7.25 6.70 -4.10
N ASN A 62 -6.90 7.89 -4.58
CA ASN A 62 -7.63 8.52 -5.67
C ASN A 62 -7.33 7.67 -6.90
N GLU A 63 -8.25 6.77 -7.25
CA GLU A 63 -8.19 6.09 -8.54
C GLU A 63 -8.22 7.17 -9.62
N ASP A 64 -7.40 7.01 -10.65
CA ASP A 64 -7.31 7.96 -11.75
C ASP A 64 -8.72 8.41 -12.14
N GLY A 65 -8.99 9.72 -12.15
CA GLY A 65 -10.34 10.25 -12.42
C GLY A 65 -10.88 9.89 -13.82
N SER A 66 -10.09 9.18 -14.63
CA SER A 66 -10.44 8.59 -15.91
C SER A 66 -10.98 7.15 -15.81
N LEU A 67 -10.85 6.47 -14.67
CA LEU A 67 -11.35 5.12 -14.49
C LEU A 67 -12.88 5.14 -14.42
N LEU A 68 -13.50 4.39 -15.34
CA LEU A 68 -14.95 4.35 -15.46
C LEU A 68 -15.56 3.17 -14.71
N GLY A 69 -14.85 2.05 -14.57
CA GLY A 69 -15.36 0.84 -13.93
C GLY A 69 -14.24 -0.16 -13.69
N MET A 70 -14.30 -0.88 -12.56
CA MET A 70 -13.33 -1.92 -12.20
C MET A 70 -14.03 -3.05 -11.46
N TRP A 71 -13.80 -4.29 -11.87
CA TRP A 71 -14.44 -5.47 -11.28
C TRP A 71 -13.39 -6.54 -10.97
N HIS A 72 -13.18 -6.81 -9.69
CA HIS A 72 -12.23 -7.83 -9.23
C HIS A 72 -12.81 -9.24 -9.17
N PHE A 73 -14.14 -9.37 -9.15
CA PHE A 73 -14.84 -10.65 -9.07
C PHE A 73 -14.56 -11.46 -7.79
N GLU A 74 -14.46 -10.81 -6.62
CA GLU A 74 -14.13 -11.47 -5.33
C GLU A 74 -15.35 -11.74 -4.43
N GLU A 75 -16.57 -11.62 -4.95
CA GLU A 75 -17.82 -11.77 -4.18
C GLU A 75 -18.12 -13.20 -3.73
N ASN A 76 -17.36 -14.19 -4.22
CA ASN A 76 -17.56 -15.62 -3.94
C ASN A 76 -18.91 -16.20 -4.39
N GLY A 77 -19.73 -15.46 -5.14
CA GLY A 77 -21.02 -15.92 -5.61
C GLY A 77 -22.03 -14.81 -5.90
N GLY A 78 -23.21 -15.23 -6.38
CA GLY A 78 -24.36 -14.35 -6.60
C GLY A 78 -24.51 -13.86 -8.04
N SER A 79 -25.45 -12.93 -8.22
CA SER A 79 -25.86 -12.40 -9.53
C SER A 79 -25.32 -10.99 -9.82
N VAL A 80 -24.36 -10.50 -9.01
CA VAL A 80 -23.82 -9.16 -9.13
C VAL A 80 -22.31 -9.21 -8.93
N ALA A 81 -21.54 -8.68 -9.89
CA ALA A 81 -20.13 -8.33 -9.68
C ALA A 81 -20.02 -6.85 -9.33
N ARG A 82 -19.40 -6.53 -8.19
CA ARG A 82 -19.38 -5.17 -7.65
C ARG A 82 -18.31 -4.34 -8.34
N ASP A 83 -18.69 -3.10 -8.64
CA ASP A 83 -17.76 -2.10 -9.13
C ASP A 83 -16.93 -1.55 -7.97
N SER A 84 -15.62 -1.73 -8.08
CA SER A 84 -14.62 -1.27 -7.12
C SER A 84 -14.16 0.16 -7.40
N SER A 85 -14.46 0.71 -8.57
CA SER A 85 -14.10 2.09 -8.95
C SER A 85 -14.93 3.17 -8.25
N GLN A 86 -15.92 2.77 -7.43
CA GLN A 86 -16.84 3.68 -6.74
C GLN A 86 -17.75 4.51 -7.66
N ASN A 87 -17.81 4.18 -8.96
CA ASN A 87 -18.67 4.83 -9.94
C ASN A 87 -20.08 4.22 -10.04
N GLY A 88 -20.39 3.22 -9.20
CA GLY A 88 -21.72 2.59 -9.12
C GLY A 88 -22.04 1.69 -10.31
N ARG A 89 -21.03 1.21 -11.06
CA ARG A 89 -21.20 0.45 -12.30
C ARG A 89 -21.25 -1.05 -12.06
N GLN A 90 -22.12 -1.51 -11.16
CA GLN A 90 -22.24 -2.94 -10.87
C GLN A 90 -22.67 -3.73 -12.12
N ILE A 91 -22.10 -4.92 -12.32
CA ILE A 91 -22.47 -5.81 -13.42
C ILE A 91 -23.54 -6.78 -12.93
N ASN A 92 -24.69 -6.79 -13.58
CA ASN A 92 -25.72 -7.80 -13.40
C ASN A 92 -25.36 -9.05 -14.20
N LEU A 93 -25.25 -10.18 -13.50
CA LEU A 93 -24.81 -11.45 -14.04
C LEU A 93 -26.00 -12.35 -14.38
N THR A 94 -26.01 -12.86 -15.60
CA THR A 94 -27.01 -13.81 -16.11
C THR A 94 -26.44 -15.21 -16.09
N SER A 95 -26.47 -15.85 -14.91
CA SER A 95 -26.06 -17.25 -14.69
C SER A 95 -24.64 -17.68 -15.14
N PRO A 96 -23.56 -16.88 -14.96
CA PRO A 96 -22.20 -17.41 -15.01
C PRO A 96 -21.86 -18.23 -13.75
N SER A 97 -20.83 -19.06 -13.84
CA SER A 97 -20.31 -19.81 -12.69
C SER A 97 -19.10 -19.08 -12.09
N TRP A 98 -19.00 -19.05 -10.76
CA TRP A 98 -17.85 -18.46 -10.06
C TRP A 98 -16.76 -19.50 -9.87
N VAL A 99 -15.61 -19.30 -10.52
CA VAL A 99 -14.46 -20.22 -10.51
C VAL A 99 -13.23 -19.56 -9.90
N SER A 100 -12.15 -20.33 -9.72
CA SER A 100 -10.83 -19.77 -9.38
C SER A 100 -10.24 -19.10 -10.62
N GLY A 101 -9.78 -17.86 -10.46
CA GLY A 101 -9.25 -17.04 -11.55
C GLY A 101 -7.73 -16.94 -11.55
N LYS A 102 -7.20 -16.02 -12.37
CA LYS A 102 -5.77 -15.68 -12.39
C LYS A 102 -5.32 -15.07 -11.05
N SER A 103 -6.15 -14.23 -10.46
CA SER A 103 -6.01 -13.66 -9.12
C SER A 103 -7.34 -13.84 -8.42
N GLY A 104 -7.35 -14.55 -7.29
CA GLY A 104 -8.57 -14.87 -6.56
C GLY A 104 -9.60 -15.61 -7.41
N ARG A 105 -10.69 -14.94 -7.78
CA ARG A 105 -11.84 -15.56 -8.46
C ARG A 105 -12.10 -14.96 -9.85
N ALA A 106 -12.90 -15.69 -10.62
CA ALA A 106 -13.29 -15.30 -11.97
C ALA A 106 -14.69 -15.83 -12.31
N LEU A 107 -15.22 -15.38 -13.44
CA LEU A 107 -16.47 -15.85 -14.01
C LEU A 107 -16.19 -16.78 -15.19
N ASP A 108 -16.81 -17.95 -15.18
CA ASP A 108 -16.83 -18.89 -16.28
C ASP A 108 -18.12 -18.74 -17.09
N PHE A 109 -17.94 -18.50 -18.39
CA PHE A 109 -19.02 -18.26 -19.35
C PHE A 109 -19.11 -19.41 -20.36
N THR A 110 -20.30 -19.99 -20.48
CA THR A 110 -20.62 -21.14 -21.34
C THR A 110 -21.24 -20.72 -22.68
N GLY A 111 -21.38 -19.41 -22.92
CA GLY A 111 -21.86 -18.82 -24.18
C GLY A 111 -23.33 -18.39 -24.20
N SER A 112 -24.16 -18.90 -23.28
CA SER A 112 -25.55 -18.42 -23.07
C SER A 112 -25.68 -17.46 -21.88
N ASN A 113 -24.61 -17.31 -21.10
CA ASN A 113 -24.52 -16.45 -19.93
C ASN A 113 -23.65 -15.22 -20.24
N TYR A 114 -23.92 -14.14 -19.52
CA TYR A 114 -23.22 -12.86 -19.71
C TYR A 114 -23.34 -11.99 -18.47
N GLY A 115 -22.47 -10.97 -18.38
CA GLY A 115 -22.63 -9.86 -17.45
C GLY A 115 -22.96 -8.58 -18.22
N ALA A 116 -23.87 -7.77 -17.70
CA ALA A 116 -24.18 -6.47 -18.30
C ALA A 116 -24.25 -5.36 -17.23
N VAL A 117 -23.73 -4.19 -17.60
CA VAL A 117 -23.95 -2.93 -16.89
C VAL A 117 -24.95 -2.09 -17.70
N ASN A 118 -25.77 -1.30 -17.02
CA ASN A 118 -26.69 -0.40 -17.70
C ASN A 118 -25.91 0.63 -18.53
N GLY A 119 -26.28 0.79 -19.80
CA GLY A 119 -25.65 1.76 -20.69
C GLY A 119 -25.85 3.20 -20.21
N SER A 120 -24.79 4.00 -20.29
CA SER A 120 -24.79 5.43 -20.00
C SER A 120 -23.86 6.15 -20.97
N GLU A 121 -24.05 7.47 -21.17
CA GLU A 121 -23.11 8.28 -21.97
C GLU A 121 -21.68 8.20 -21.40
N SER A 122 -21.56 8.09 -20.08
CA SER A 122 -20.29 7.93 -19.40
C SER A 122 -19.60 6.57 -19.63
N LEU A 123 -20.26 5.59 -20.27
CA LEU A 123 -19.65 4.34 -20.77
C LEU A 123 -19.33 4.39 -22.26
N ASN A 124 -19.60 5.50 -22.94
CA ASN A 124 -19.36 5.67 -24.37
C ASN A 124 -18.40 6.85 -24.68
N PRO A 125 -17.19 6.87 -24.11
CA PRO A 125 -16.21 7.90 -24.41
C PRO A 125 -15.64 7.74 -25.83
N ALA A 126 -15.23 8.85 -26.45
CA ALA A 126 -14.60 8.82 -27.77
C ALA A 126 -13.25 8.07 -27.79
N LYS A 127 -12.58 7.95 -26.65
CA LYS A 127 -11.32 7.21 -26.46
C LYS A 127 -11.38 6.47 -25.13
N PHE A 128 -10.96 5.21 -25.10
CA PHE A 128 -10.91 4.41 -23.88
C PHE A 128 -9.86 3.30 -23.99
N THR A 129 -9.53 2.72 -22.83
CA THR A 129 -8.71 1.53 -22.69
C THR A 129 -9.50 0.50 -21.89
N ILE A 130 -9.41 -0.77 -22.27
CA ILE A 130 -9.94 -1.90 -21.50
C ILE A 130 -8.80 -2.85 -21.24
N GLU A 131 -8.66 -3.30 -20.00
CA GLU A 131 -7.77 -4.38 -19.60
C GLU A 131 -8.56 -5.47 -18.89
N ALA A 132 -8.21 -6.73 -19.15
CA ALA A 132 -8.85 -7.88 -18.53
C ALA A 132 -7.95 -9.11 -18.57
N TRP A 133 -8.10 -9.98 -17.56
CA TRP A 133 -7.59 -11.36 -17.63
C TRP A 133 -8.64 -12.24 -18.33
N VAL A 134 -8.26 -12.86 -19.45
CA VAL A 134 -9.12 -13.78 -20.20
C VAL A 134 -8.41 -15.10 -20.38
N TYR A 135 -9.09 -16.19 -20.02
CA TYR A 135 -8.63 -17.55 -20.29
C TYR A 135 -9.56 -18.20 -21.31
N LYS A 136 -8.98 -18.65 -22.42
CA LYS A 136 -9.66 -19.53 -23.37
C LYS A 136 -9.14 -20.95 -23.11
N PRO A 137 -10.01 -21.89 -22.70
CA PRO A 137 -9.62 -23.29 -22.54
C PRO A 137 -9.17 -23.92 -23.86
#